data_AF-A0A822AB01-F1
#
_entry.id   AF-A0A822AB01-F1
#
_cell.length_a   1.000
_cell.length_b   1.000
_cell.length_c   1.000
_cell.angle_alpha   90.00
_cell.angle_beta   90.00
_cell.angle_gamma   90.00
#
_symmetry.space_group_name_H-M   'P 1'
#
loop_
_entity.id
_entity.type
_entity.pdbx_description
1 polymer ?
#
loop_
_entity_poly.entity_id
_entity_poly.type
_entity_poly.pdbx_seq_one_letter_code
_entity_poly.pdbx_strand_id
1 'polypeptide(L)'
;MIRLFLFTTISISLLNVINCGYAEWEEVKPYCGARPNPQCCVSRDDDCFMPYYDSRCYCDTFCFRGIDNHDCCPDHDTVCEGKNATVPVTAPPKTCNCVDA
;
A
#
# COMPACT_ATOMS: atom_id res chain seq x y z
N MET A 1 -32.06 2.63 -38.48
CA MET A 1 -30.78 3.37 -38.31
C MET A 1 -30.65 3.91 -36.87
N ILE A 2 -31.63 4.65 -36.34
CA ILE A 2 -31.61 5.23 -34.96
C ILE A 2 -31.34 4.21 -33.83
N ARG A 3 -31.88 2.99 -33.92
CA ARG A 3 -31.66 1.97 -32.88
C ARG A 3 -30.22 1.47 -32.81
N LEU A 4 -29.53 1.35 -33.94
CA LEU A 4 -28.14 0.88 -33.99
C LEU A 4 -27.19 1.90 -33.34
N PHE A 5 -27.46 3.20 -33.55
CA PHE A 5 -26.71 4.29 -32.93
C PHE A 5 -26.83 4.31 -31.41
N LEU A 6 -28.03 4.08 -30.86
CA LEU A 6 -28.26 4.05 -29.41
C LEU A 6 -27.51 2.90 -28.73
N PHE A 7 -27.50 1.70 -29.33
CA PHE A 7 -26.76 0.57 -28.79
C PHE A 7 -25.25 0.82 -28.82
N THR A 8 -24.72 1.38 -29.91
CA THR A 8 -23.29 1.69 -30.00
C THR A 8 -22.86 2.75 -28.99
N THR A 9 -23.66 3.80 -28.77
CA THR A 9 -23.33 4.84 -27.78
C THR A 9 -23.38 4.30 -26.36
N ILE A 10 -24.37 3.46 -26.04
CA ILE A 10 -24.49 2.85 -24.70
C ILE A 10 -23.30 1.90 -24.44
N SER A 11 -22.88 1.11 -25.42
CA SER A 11 -21.73 0.22 -25.28
C SER A 11 -20.40 0.97 -25.12
N ILE A 12 -20.19 2.06 -25.86
CA ILE A 12 -18.96 2.89 -25.76
C ILE A 12 -18.90 3.61 -24.40
N SER A 13 -20.02 4.12 -23.91
CA SER A 13 -20.09 4.75 -22.58
C SER A 13 -19.79 3.76 -21.45
N LEU A 14 -20.22 2.50 -21.56
CA LEU A 14 -19.98 1.45 -20.55
C LEU A 14 -18.52 0.96 -20.56
N LEU A 15 -17.84 0.94 -21.70
CA LEU A 15 -16.43 0.55 -21.80
C LEU A 15 -15.46 1.59 -21.19
N ASN A 16 -15.82 2.88 -21.22
CA ASN A 16 -14.99 3.96 -20.63
C ASN A 16 -15.03 4.01 -19.10
N VAL A 17 -16.03 3.40 -18.44
CA VAL A 17 -16.12 3.40 -16.97
C VAL A 17 -15.17 2.40 -16.31
N ILE A 18 -14.54 1.51 -17.10
CA ILE A 18 -13.73 0.40 -16.57
C ILE A 18 -12.22 0.74 -16.51
N ASN A 19 -11.77 1.88 -17.05
CA ASN A 19 -10.33 2.17 -17.13
C ASN A 19 -9.85 3.24 -16.14
N CYS A 20 -8.93 2.79 -15.27
CA CYS A 20 -8.07 3.51 -14.34
C CYS A 20 -8.66 3.91 -12.97
N GLY A 21 -9.03 2.91 -12.18
CA GLY A 21 -8.96 2.99 -10.73
C GLY A 21 -7.65 2.40 -10.21
N TYR A 22 -6.57 3.18 -10.22
CA TYR A 22 -5.41 2.92 -9.35
C TYR A 22 -5.01 4.23 -8.67
N ALA A 23 -5.80 4.60 -7.67
CA ALA A 23 -5.47 5.66 -6.74
C ALA A 23 -4.63 5.09 -5.59
N GLU A 24 -3.53 5.77 -5.27
CA GLU A 24 -3.30 6.24 -3.90
C GLU A 24 -3.11 5.16 -2.82
N TRP A 25 -2.04 4.35 -2.91
CA TRP A 25 -1.62 3.44 -1.82
C TRP A 25 -0.26 3.76 -1.22
N GLU A 26 0.13 5.03 -1.22
CA GLU A 26 1.36 5.48 -0.54
C GLU A 26 1.15 6.81 0.20
N GLU A 27 -0.06 7.07 0.69
CA GLU A 27 -0.21 7.95 1.84
C GLU A 27 0.20 7.11 3.05
N VAL A 28 1.36 7.42 3.64
CA VAL A 28 1.99 6.74 4.78
C VAL A 28 0.95 6.37 5.82
N LYS A 29 0.36 5.16 5.70
CA LYS A 29 -0.51 4.63 6.74
C LYS A 29 0.43 4.33 7.90
N PRO A 30 0.20 4.88 9.11
CA PRO A 30 0.95 4.42 10.26
C PRO A 30 0.65 2.92 10.42
N TYR A 31 1.65 2.05 10.20
CA TYR A 31 1.50 0.61 10.39
C TYR A 31 1.80 0.31 11.85
N CYS A 32 3.07 0.10 12.20
CA CYS A 32 3.45 -0.05 13.60
C CYS A 32 3.14 1.22 14.39
N GLY A 33 3.13 2.39 13.74
CA GLY A 33 2.67 3.66 14.33
C GLY A 33 1.21 3.65 14.82
N ALA A 34 0.34 2.83 14.24
CA ALA A 34 -1.09 2.76 14.60
C ALA A 34 -1.47 1.50 15.37
N ARG A 35 -0.54 0.55 15.56
CA ARG A 35 -0.84 -0.69 16.25
C ARG A 35 -1.17 -0.41 17.72
N PRO A 36 -2.27 -0.98 18.26
CA PRO A 36 -2.59 -0.85 19.68
C PRO A 36 -1.55 -1.53 20.58
N ASN A 37 -1.57 -1.21 21.88
CA ASN A 37 -0.61 -1.77 22.84
C ASN A 37 -0.67 -3.31 22.93
N PRO A 38 0.48 -4.01 22.92
CA PRO A 38 1.83 -3.45 22.79
C PRO A 38 2.10 -2.96 21.36
N GLN A 39 2.61 -1.73 21.19
CA GLN A 39 2.80 -1.18 19.85
C GLN A 39 3.79 -2.02 19.00
N CYS A 40 4.85 -2.50 19.63
CA CYS A 40 5.88 -3.37 19.06
C CYS A 40 6.01 -4.63 19.92
N CYS A 41 6.29 -5.77 19.31
CA CYS A 41 6.38 -7.05 20.01
C CYS A 41 7.82 -7.58 20.05
N VAL A 42 8.17 -8.26 21.14
CA VAL A 42 9.51 -8.85 21.31
C VAL A 42 9.44 -10.32 20.93
N SER A 43 10.45 -10.81 20.21
CA SER A 43 10.49 -12.16 19.63
C SER A 43 9.42 -12.35 18.57
N ARG A 44 9.27 -13.59 18.05
CA ARG A 44 8.25 -13.90 17.06
C ARG A 44 6.86 -13.85 17.68
N ASP A 45 5.98 -13.05 17.11
CA ASP A 45 4.58 -12.96 17.48
C ASP A 45 3.72 -12.90 16.20
N ASP A 46 3.08 -14.02 15.88
CA ASP A 46 2.30 -14.16 14.65
C ASP A 46 1.03 -13.27 14.64
N ASP A 47 0.61 -12.74 15.81
CA ASP A 47 -0.48 -11.77 15.98
C ASP A 47 0.04 -10.31 15.98
N CYS A 48 1.35 -10.12 15.87
CA CYS A 48 2.00 -8.82 15.79
C CYS A 48 2.12 -8.29 14.37
N PHE A 49 0.98 -8.14 13.70
CA PHE A 49 0.94 -7.72 12.30
C PHE A 49 0.01 -6.54 12.03
N MET A 50 0.23 -5.91 10.87
CA MET A 50 -0.64 -4.90 10.26
C MET A 50 -0.99 -5.32 8.83
N PRO A 51 -2.15 -4.93 8.30
CA PRO A 51 -2.49 -5.17 6.89
C PRO A 51 -1.51 -4.45 5.95
N TYR A 52 -0.99 -5.16 4.94
CA TYR A 52 -0.07 -4.61 3.95
C TYR A 52 -0.39 -5.14 2.55
N TYR A 53 -1.00 -4.30 1.71
CA TYR A 53 -1.58 -4.69 0.42
C TYR A 53 -2.59 -5.86 0.59
N ASP A 54 -2.36 -6.98 -0.10
CA ASP A 54 -3.12 -8.23 -0.04
C ASP A 54 -2.56 -9.22 0.99
N SER A 55 -1.60 -8.77 1.80
CA SER A 55 -0.85 -9.57 2.76
C SER A 55 -0.78 -8.89 4.14
N ARG A 56 0.20 -9.30 4.95
CA ARG A 56 0.46 -8.74 6.28
C ARG A 56 1.95 -8.43 6.42
N CYS A 57 2.25 -7.36 7.13
CA CYS A 57 3.59 -7.03 7.60
C CYS A 57 3.62 -7.13 9.13
N TYR A 58 4.80 -7.33 9.71
CA TYR A 58 4.98 -7.55 11.14
C TYR A 58 5.65 -6.36 11.84
N CYS A 59 5.27 -6.18 13.11
CA CYS A 59 5.81 -5.17 14.03
C CYS A 59 6.60 -5.82 15.18
N ASP A 60 6.99 -7.08 15.00
CA ASP A 60 7.79 -7.81 15.96
C ASP A 60 9.29 -7.78 15.60
N THR A 61 10.16 -7.95 16.58
CA THR A 61 11.62 -7.91 16.33
C THR A 61 12.13 -9.10 15.50
N PHE A 62 11.30 -10.12 15.27
CA PHE A 62 11.65 -11.32 14.49
C PHE A 62 11.46 -11.11 12.98
N CYS A 63 10.65 -10.12 12.58
CA CYS A 63 10.49 -9.73 11.18
C CYS A 63 11.82 -9.31 10.54
N PHE A 64 12.75 -8.79 11.34
CA PHE A 64 14.06 -8.35 10.89
C PHE A 64 14.99 -9.54 10.60
N ARG A 65 15.20 -9.84 9.31
CA ARG A 65 16.09 -10.91 8.82
C ARG A 65 17.35 -10.39 8.12
N GLY A 66 17.88 -9.26 8.57
CA GLY A 66 19.09 -8.68 7.99
C GLY A 66 18.80 -7.89 6.71
N ILE A 67 19.39 -8.31 5.58
CA ILE A 67 19.23 -7.60 4.28
C ILE A 67 17.81 -7.77 3.73
N ASP A 68 17.19 -8.93 3.96
CA ASP A 68 15.90 -9.31 3.37
C ASP A 68 14.75 -8.98 4.33
N ASN A 69 14.66 -7.71 4.74
CA ASN A 69 13.70 -7.17 5.72
C ASN A 69 12.23 -7.14 5.22
N HIS A 70 11.83 -8.14 4.44
CA HIS A 70 10.58 -8.15 3.66
C HIS A 70 9.33 -8.38 4.53
N ASP A 71 9.47 -9.00 5.69
CA ASP A 71 8.33 -9.29 6.57
C ASP A 71 7.99 -8.10 7.48
N CYS A 72 8.90 -7.13 7.66
CA CYS A 72 8.66 -5.96 8.50
C CYS A 72 7.77 -4.92 7.83
N CYS A 73 6.96 -4.23 8.63
CA CYS A 73 6.21 -3.09 8.12
C CYS A 73 7.14 -1.94 7.68
N PRO A 74 6.74 -1.13 6.68
CA PRO A 74 7.58 -0.04 6.17
C PRO A 74 8.06 0.97 7.22
N ASP A 75 7.31 1.18 8.31
CA ASP A 75 7.64 2.09 9.40
C ASP A 75 8.31 1.40 10.61
N HIS A 76 8.50 0.08 10.58
CA HIS A 76 9.03 -0.72 11.70
C HIS A 76 10.35 -0.16 12.24
N ASP A 77 11.31 0.12 11.36
CA ASP A 77 12.63 0.58 11.78
C ASP A 77 12.56 1.94 12.48
N THR A 78 11.65 2.82 12.06
CA THR A 78 11.45 4.12 12.68
C THR A 78 10.68 4.04 14.00
N VAL A 79 9.67 3.16 14.08
CA VAL A 79 8.74 3.07 15.21
C VAL A 79 9.22 2.14 16.30
N CYS A 80 9.70 0.95 15.93
CA CYS A 80 10.05 -0.13 16.86
C CYS A 80 11.55 -0.23 17.12
N GLU A 81 12.40 0.11 16.16
CA GLU A 81 13.87 0.07 16.33
C GLU A 81 14.48 1.44 16.66
N GLY A 82 13.73 2.54 16.49
CA GLY A 82 14.23 3.90 16.69
C GLY A 82 15.37 4.29 15.75
N LYS A 83 15.52 3.58 14.61
CA LYS A 83 16.51 3.87 13.58
C LYS A 83 15.96 4.99 12.69
N ASN A 84 16.76 6.03 12.45
CA ASN A 84 16.42 6.99 11.40
C ASN A 84 16.40 6.24 10.07
N ALA A 85 15.23 6.18 9.40
CA ALA A 85 15.12 5.51 8.11
C ALA A 85 16.11 6.14 7.11
N THR A 86 17.18 5.40 6.80
CA THR A 86 18.03 5.69 5.63
C THR A 86 17.44 5.08 4.36
N VAL A 87 16.16 4.68 4.41
CA VAL A 87 15.44 4.27 3.21
C VAL A 87 15.28 5.55 2.37
N PRO A 88 15.76 5.59 1.12
CA PRO A 88 15.28 6.60 0.20
C PRO A 88 13.77 6.38 0.15
N VAL A 89 13.01 7.31 0.73
CA VAL A 89 11.60 7.49 0.37
C VAL A 89 11.67 7.71 -1.13
N THR A 90 11.54 6.61 -1.87
CA THR A 90 11.55 6.65 -3.32
C THR A 90 10.23 7.34 -3.56
N ALA A 91 10.31 8.64 -3.82
CA ALA A 91 9.16 9.50 -3.95
C ALA A 91 8.10 8.73 -4.76
N PRO A 92 6.83 8.75 -4.33
CA PRO A 92 5.79 7.99 -4.99
C PRO A 92 5.93 8.21 -6.50
N PRO A 93 5.97 7.15 -7.33
CA PRO A 93 6.10 7.32 -8.77
C PRO A 93 5.05 8.32 -9.22
N LYS A 94 5.50 9.37 -9.92
CA LYS A 94 4.66 10.47 -10.40
C LYS A 94 3.37 9.88 -10.95
N THR A 95 2.25 10.36 -10.44
CA THR A 95 0.93 10.01 -10.94
C THR A 95 0.94 10.19 -12.45
N CYS A 96 0.74 9.11 -13.20
CA CYS A 96 0.37 9.21 -14.60
C CYS A 96 -1.06 9.75 -14.61
N ASN A 97 -1.18 11.07 -14.58
CA ASN A 97 -2.46 11.76 -14.69
C ASN A 97 -3.04 11.51 -16.09
N CYS A 98 -4.16 10.81 -16.18
CA CYS A 98 -4.87 10.55 -17.44
C CYS A 98 -5.65 11.78 -17.97
N VAL A 99 -5.29 13.00 -17.56
CA VAL A 99 -6.02 14.23 -17.93
C VAL A 99 -5.37 15.05 -19.04
N ASP A 100 -4.27 14.58 -19.63
CA ASP A 100 -3.63 15.25 -20.77
C ASP A 100 -3.72 14.45 -22.09
N ALA A 101 -4.72 13.56 -22.25
CA ALA A 101 -5.01 12.87 -23.50
C ALA A 101 -6.10 13.57 -24.32
#